data_AF-A0A194XMP9-F1
#
_entry.id   AF-A0A194XMP9-F1
#
_cell.length_a   1.000
_cell.length_b   1.000
_cell.length_c   1.000
_cell.angle_alpha   90.00
_cell.angle_beta   90.00
_cell.angle_gamma   90.00
#
_symmetry.space_group_name_H-M   'P 1'
#
loop_
_entity.id
_entity.type
_entity.pdbx_description
1 polymer ?
#
loop_
_entity_poly.entity_id
_entity_poly.type
_entity_poly.pdbx_seq_one_letter_code
_entity_poly.pdbx_strand_id
1 'polypeptide(L)'
;MSKDKKIPSYLFEILLPSAIESLGISDSASHQNIIEVLSHCQTLGLSSELQRMTAKMTRKALEIRDEHLDSVCLPVFRLILSSKDASNILNLGPVQAMYRNVLNYYISRCVQPKPVFNQDWHRARRGCGKPRCSECKTLDEFLTSSTQSFTELRCKAQIQIHLDSQLQTAYPWREQLYETTQARGVMTVKKIPTEFNHELRVWEQRQNQAKKVLLSFEQGSLKVVLGDAFGIIMSLQTLHFDHKPTPPETPAIDVTKNAPPQITNSTTSQGPASARVTPLASSNRSFVNASVGTLKTKI
;
A
#
# COMPACT_ATOMS: atom_id res chain seq x y z
N MET A 1 -13.25 45.05 18.59
CA MET A 1 -11.85 45.40 18.26
C MET A 1 -10.94 44.67 19.24
N SER A 2 -10.53 43.45 18.89
CA SER A 2 -9.58 42.68 19.70
C SER A 2 -8.19 43.21 19.37
N LYS A 3 -7.46 43.70 20.38
CA LYS A 3 -6.05 44.07 20.20
C LYS A 3 -5.27 42.77 20.13
N ASP A 4 -4.88 42.35 18.92
CA ASP A 4 -4.01 41.20 18.71
C ASP A 4 -2.69 41.45 19.45
N LYS A 5 -2.55 40.81 20.61
CA LYS A 5 -1.30 40.78 21.35
C LYS A 5 -0.33 39.91 20.54
N LYS A 6 0.44 40.52 19.65
CA LYS A 6 1.54 39.85 18.96
C LYS A 6 2.60 39.45 20.00
N ILE A 7 2.89 38.16 20.08
CA ILE A 7 4.00 37.64 20.88
C ILE A 7 5.30 38.19 20.26
N PRO A 8 6.19 38.83 21.03
CA PRO A 8 7.50 39.24 20.54
C PRO A 8 8.30 38.06 19.98
N SER A 9 8.96 38.24 18.83
CA SER A 9 9.66 37.16 18.11
C SER A 9 10.66 36.38 18.99
N TYR A 10 11.38 37.07 19.87
CA TYR A 10 12.35 36.44 20.78
C TYR A 10 11.68 35.50 21.80
N LEU A 11 10.47 35.84 22.29
CA LEU A 11 9.73 34.97 23.20
C LEU A 11 9.19 33.74 22.46
N PHE A 12 8.81 33.91 21.19
CA PHE A 12 8.41 32.79 20.36
C PHE A 12 9.56 31.80 20.17
N GLU A 13 10.76 32.27 19.81
CA GLU A 13 11.95 31.43 19.66
C GLU A 13 12.29 30.65 20.93
N ILE A 14 12.18 31.29 22.11
CA ILE A 14 12.42 30.65 23.41
C ILE A 14 11.39 29.55 23.72
N LEU A 15 10.11 29.80 23.41
CA LEU A 15 9.01 28.89 23.74
C LEU A 15 8.79 27.80 22.70
N LEU A 16 9.29 27.99 21.48
CA LEU A 16 9.05 27.13 20.33
C LEU A 16 9.48 25.67 20.57
N PRO A 17 10.67 25.34 21.13
CA PRO A 17 11.02 23.95 21.42
C PRO A 17 10.00 23.24 22.31
N SER A 18 9.53 23.88 23.37
CA SER A 18 8.52 23.33 24.28
C SER A 18 7.17 23.19 23.59
N ALA A 19 6.78 24.16 22.76
CA ALA A 19 5.57 24.09 21.96
C ALA A 19 5.61 22.88 21.01
N ILE A 20 6.70 22.71 20.26
CA ILE A 20 6.96 21.55 19.39
C ILE A 20 6.85 20.25 20.18
N GLU A 21 7.31 20.24 21.44
CA GLU A 21 7.20 19.08 22.30
C GLU A 21 5.74 18.71 22.61
N SER A 22 4.94 19.72 22.93
CA SER A 22 3.52 19.59 23.28
C SER A 22 2.57 19.36 22.10
N LEU A 23 2.97 19.64 20.84
CA LEU A 23 2.09 19.53 19.69
C LEU A 23 1.56 18.10 19.49
N GLY A 24 0.27 17.93 19.76
CA GLY A 24 -0.49 16.70 19.51
C GLY A 24 -1.33 16.82 18.23
N ILE A 25 -1.35 15.77 17.43
CA ILE A 25 -2.22 15.68 16.23
C ILE A 25 -3.68 15.41 16.66
N SER A 26 -3.88 14.87 17.87
CA SER A 26 -5.19 14.36 18.30
C SER A 26 -6.15 15.39 18.88
N ASP A 27 -5.68 16.57 19.27
CA ASP A 27 -6.52 17.60 19.90
C ASP A 27 -6.92 18.67 18.88
N SER A 28 -8.23 18.85 18.68
CA SER A 28 -8.77 19.80 17.70
C SER A 28 -8.46 21.26 18.06
N ALA A 29 -8.37 21.59 19.35
CA ALA A 29 -7.96 22.93 19.79
C ALA A 29 -6.50 23.22 19.41
N SER A 30 -5.67 22.17 19.29
CA SER A 30 -4.27 22.28 18.89
C SER A 30 -4.09 22.47 17.38
N HIS A 31 -5.09 22.19 16.54
CA HIS A 31 -4.92 22.22 15.07
C HIS A 31 -4.67 23.63 14.52
N GLN A 32 -5.40 24.63 15.03
CA GLN A 32 -5.20 26.04 14.64
C GLN A 32 -3.83 26.55 15.09
N ASN A 33 -3.41 26.18 16.31
CA ASN A 33 -2.09 26.52 16.84
C ASN A 33 -0.96 25.95 15.97
N ILE A 34 -1.11 24.72 15.44
CA ILE A 34 -0.12 24.12 14.53
C ILE A 34 0.08 25.01 13.29
N ILE A 35 -1.01 25.48 12.69
CA ILE A 35 -0.97 26.30 11.48
C ILE A 35 -0.29 27.63 11.76
N GLU A 36 -0.69 28.30 12.85
CA GLU A 36 -0.11 29.59 13.26
C GLU A 36 1.40 29.46 13.54
N VAL A 37 1.81 28.42 14.27
CA VAL A 37 3.23 28.17 14.57
C VAL A 37 4.02 27.89 13.29
N LEU A 38 3.50 27.06 12.37
CA LEU A 38 4.17 26.78 11.09
C LEU A 38 4.32 28.06 10.25
N SER A 39 3.26 28.86 10.12
CA SER A 39 3.28 30.13 9.39
C SER A 39 4.23 31.14 10.03
N HIS A 40 4.29 31.19 11.36
CA HIS A 40 5.20 32.10 12.07
C HIS A 40 6.67 31.67 11.93
N CYS A 41 6.96 30.36 12.03
CA CYS A 41 8.30 29.84 11.77
C CYS A 41 8.79 30.22 10.38
N GLN A 42 7.92 30.11 9.36
CA GLN A 42 8.26 30.53 8.01
C GLN A 42 8.50 32.05 7.91
N THR A 43 7.64 32.86 8.55
CA THR A 43 7.78 34.32 8.55
C THR A 43 9.08 34.79 9.18
N LEU A 44 9.56 34.08 10.21
CA LEU A 44 10.81 34.38 10.92
C LEU A 44 12.05 33.71 10.28
N GLY A 45 11.90 32.88 9.26
CA GLY A 45 13.02 32.15 8.65
C GLY A 45 13.56 30.98 9.50
N LEU A 46 12.79 30.47 10.45
CA LEU A 46 13.13 29.35 11.35
C LEU A 46 12.98 27.99 10.64
N SER A 47 13.78 27.78 9.60
CA SER A 47 13.70 26.61 8.71
C SER A 47 13.99 25.28 9.41
N SER A 48 14.97 25.25 10.33
CA SER A 48 15.31 24.07 11.14
C SER A 48 14.16 23.63 12.04
N GLU A 49 13.48 24.57 12.65
CA GLU A 49 12.36 24.34 13.55
C GLU A 49 11.14 23.84 12.78
N LEU A 50 10.85 24.45 11.62
CA LEU A 50 9.80 24.00 10.71
C LEU A 50 10.07 22.56 10.21
N GLN A 51 11.32 22.24 9.86
CA GLN A 51 11.71 20.88 9.49
C GLN A 51 11.52 19.90 10.65
N ARG A 52 11.96 20.26 11.86
CA ARG A 52 11.79 19.43 13.07
C ARG A 52 10.31 19.19 13.38
N MET A 53 9.47 20.22 13.26
CA MET A 53 8.02 20.13 13.45
C MET A 53 7.36 19.17 12.47
N THR A 54 7.58 19.39 11.17
CA THR A 54 6.99 18.57 10.11
C THR A 54 7.47 17.11 10.20
N ALA A 55 8.74 16.88 10.54
CA ALA A 55 9.27 15.54 10.79
C ALA A 55 8.61 14.86 12.01
N LYS A 56 8.40 15.60 13.10
CA LYS A 56 7.71 15.09 14.30
C LYS A 56 6.24 14.76 14.01
N MET A 57 5.53 15.65 13.32
CA MET A 57 4.16 15.42 12.88
C MET A 57 4.07 14.20 11.97
N THR A 58 4.98 14.05 11.01
CA THR A 58 5.07 12.86 10.17
C THR A 58 5.21 11.61 11.03
N ARG A 59 6.17 11.57 11.95
CA ARG A 59 6.41 10.40 12.81
C ARG A 59 5.19 10.03 13.64
N LYS A 60 4.57 11.01 14.32
CA LYS A 60 3.35 10.80 15.09
C LYS A 60 2.21 10.28 14.20
N ALA A 61 2.06 10.80 12.98
CA ALA A 61 1.07 10.30 12.04
C ALA A 61 1.31 8.84 11.65
N LEU A 62 2.57 8.44 11.46
CA LEU A 62 2.94 7.05 11.14
C LEU A 62 2.73 6.09 12.34
N GLU A 63 2.77 6.58 13.57
CA GLU A 63 2.53 5.80 14.79
C GLU A 63 1.04 5.59 15.10
N ILE A 64 0.14 6.37 14.48
CA ILE A 64 -1.31 6.23 14.66
C ILE A 64 -1.78 4.91 14.04
N ARG A 65 -2.62 4.17 14.77
CA ARG A 65 -3.25 2.94 14.29
C ARG A 65 -4.09 3.21 13.05
N ASP A 66 -4.07 2.28 12.09
CA ASP A 66 -4.73 2.43 10.77
C ASP A 66 -6.19 2.91 10.87
N GLU A 67 -6.95 2.38 11.83
CA GLU A 67 -8.36 2.69 12.06
C GLU A 67 -8.63 4.13 12.56
N HIS A 68 -7.60 4.84 13.06
CA HIS A 68 -7.68 6.21 13.57
C HIS A 68 -7.07 7.25 12.63
N LEU A 69 -6.42 6.84 11.54
CA LEU A 69 -5.80 7.80 10.60
C LEU A 69 -6.86 8.75 10.00
N ASP A 70 -8.00 8.21 9.58
CA ASP A 70 -9.12 8.97 8.99
C ASP A 70 -9.77 9.95 9.96
N SER A 71 -9.94 9.55 11.22
CA SER A 71 -10.71 10.29 12.22
C SER A 71 -9.87 11.26 13.04
N VAL A 72 -8.56 11.01 13.17
CA VAL A 72 -7.65 11.78 14.03
C VAL A 72 -6.60 12.53 13.22
N CYS A 73 -5.90 11.85 12.33
CA CYS A 73 -4.74 12.44 11.64
C CYS A 73 -5.16 13.32 10.45
N LEU A 74 -5.91 12.76 9.51
CA LEU A 74 -6.26 13.45 8.26
C LEU A 74 -7.10 14.73 8.43
N PRO A 75 -7.96 14.90 9.45
CA PRO A 75 -8.62 16.17 9.71
C PRO A 75 -7.64 17.34 9.93
N VAL A 76 -6.51 17.11 10.61
CA VAL A 76 -5.49 18.15 10.86
C VAL A 76 -4.87 18.61 9.55
N PHE A 77 -4.50 17.64 8.70
CA PHE A 77 -3.92 17.90 7.40
C PHE A 77 -4.92 18.63 6.48
N ARG A 78 -6.21 18.28 6.54
CA ARG A 78 -7.24 19.04 5.83
C ARG A 78 -7.31 20.48 6.31
N LEU A 79 -7.31 20.72 7.62
CA LEU A 79 -7.35 22.07 8.17
C LEU A 79 -6.14 22.90 7.72
N ILE A 80 -4.94 22.31 7.74
CA ILE A 80 -3.73 22.98 7.26
C ILE A 80 -3.87 23.38 5.80
N LEU A 81 -4.36 22.51 4.91
CA LEU A 81 -4.56 22.88 3.50
C LEU A 81 -5.65 23.93 3.29
N SER A 82 -6.69 23.92 4.11
CA SER A 82 -7.82 24.85 3.99
C SER A 82 -7.57 26.22 4.65
N SER A 83 -6.49 26.38 5.41
CA SER A 83 -6.19 27.65 6.05
C SER A 83 -5.71 28.70 5.05
N LYS A 84 -6.24 29.92 5.16
CA LYS A 84 -5.84 31.07 4.33
C LYS A 84 -4.36 31.42 4.50
N ASP A 85 -3.85 31.22 5.71
CA ASP A 85 -2.46 31.50 6.06
C ASP A 85 -1.49 30.43 5.55
N ALA A 86 -2.02 29.31 5.05
CA ALA A 86 -1.19 28.18 4.64
C ALA A 86 -0.48 28.39 3.30
N SER A 87 -0.99 29.27 2.43
CA SER A 87 -0.47 29.48 1.08
C SER A 87 1.05 29.70 1.02
N ASN A 88 1.62 30.38 2.03
CA ASN A 88 3.06 30.64 2.15
C ASN A 88 3.88 29.42 2.59
N ILE A 89 3.28 28.45 3.29
CA ILE A 89 3.96 27.25 3.82
C ILE A 89 3.79 26.00 2.96
N LEU A 90 2.76 25.93 2.09
CA LEU A 90 2.49 24.73 1.29
C LEU A 90 3.59 24.39 0.27
N ASN A 91 4.31 25.40 -0.22
CA ASN A 91 5.42 25.23 -1.16
C ASN A 91 6.74 24.84 -0.48
N LEU A 92 6.77 24.72 0.86
CA LEU A 92 7.98 24.40 1.59
C LEU A 92 8.29 22.92 1.50
N GLY A 93 9.53 22.59 1.13
CA GLY A 93 10.00 21.20 1.00
C GLY A 93 9.66 20.30 2.21
N PRO A 94 9.87 20.74 3.47
CA PRO A 94 9.51 19.93 4.64
C PRO A 94 8.01 19.64 4.77
N VAL A 95 7.16 20.62 4.43
CA VAL A 95 5.70 20.45 4.44
C VAL A 95 5.28 19.48 3.34
N GLN A 96 5.79 19.64 2.12
CA GLN A 96 5.53 18.71 1.01
C GLN A 96 5.97 17.28 1.33
N ALA A 97 7.15 17.11 1.94
CA ALA A 97 7.65 15.80 2.37
C ALA A 97 6.72 15.16 3.41
N MET A 98 6.26 15.92 4.40
CA MET A 98 5.30 15.46 5.40
C MET A 98 4.00 14.97 4.76
N TYR A 99 3.39 15.74 3.85
CA TYR A 99 2.16 15.33 3.16
C TYR A 99 2.37 14.07 2.33
N ARG A 100 3.46 14.00 1.54
CA ARG A 100 3.77 12.82 0.72
C ARG A 100 3.95 11.58 1.59
N ASN A 101 4.68 11.67 2.70
CA ASN A 101 4.91 10.55 3.59
C ASN A 101 3.63 10.06 4.27
N VAL A 102 2.84 10.98 4.84
CA VAL A 102 1.61 10.63 5.57
C VAL A 102 0.55 10.07 4.63
N LEU A 103 0.32 10.68 3.47
CA LEU A 103 -0.67 10.18 2.52
C LEU A 103 -0.22 8.88 1.83
N ASN A 104 1.08 8.71 1.57
CA ASN A 104 1.59 7.43 1.08
C ASN A 104 1.41 6.31 2.12
N TYR A 105 1.71 6.59 3.39
CA TYR A 105 1.48 5.65 4.48
C TYR A 105 0.01 5.28 4.60
N TYR A 106 -0.87 6.28 4.59
CA TYR A 106 -2.32 6.09 4.60
C TYR A 106 -2.78 5.15 3.48
N ILE A 107 -2.35 5.37 2.23
CA ILE A 107 -2.70 4.48 1.11
C ILE A 107 -2.17 3.07 1.35
N SER A 108 -0.91 2.93 1.72
CA SER A 108 -0.27 1.61 1.90
C SER A 108 -0.94 0.77 2.99
N ARG A 109 -1.42 1.41 4.07
CA ARG A 109 -2.00 0.74 5.23
C ARG A 109 -3.51 0.58 5.15
N CYS A 110 -4.23 1.64 4.78
CA CYS A 110 -5.69 1.68 4.84
C CYS A 110 -6.34 1.12 3.56
N VAL A 111 -5.74 1.33 2.38
CA VAL A 111 -6.27 0.77 1.12
C VAL A 111 -5.83 -0.68 0.96
N GLN A 112 -4.56 -0.94 1.25
CA GLN A 112 -3.86 -2.21 1.00
C GLN A 112 -3.82 -2.58 -0.50
N PRO A 113 -2.91 -3.49 -0.90
CA PRO A 113 -2.91 -3.99 -2.27
C PRO A 113 -4.23 -4.64 -2.65
N LYS A 114 -4.60 -4.51 -3.93
CA LYS A 114 -5.75 -5.23 -4.48
C LYS A 114 -5.52 -6.74 -4.29
N PRO A 115 -6.51 -7.50 -3.78
CA PRO A 115 -6.37 -8.95 -3.69
C PRO A 115 -6.10 -9.51 -5.07
N VAL A 116 -5.16 -10.45 -5.14
CA VAL A 116 -4.80 -11.15 -6.37
C VAL A 116 -5.54 -12.47 -6.36
N PHE A 117 -6.22 -12.76 -7.47
CA PHE A 117 -6.90 -14.03 -7.61
C PHE A 117 -5.87 -15.17 -7.70
N ASN A 118 -5.72 -15.92 -6.61
CA ASN A 118 -5.01 -17.19 -6.60
C ASN A 118 -5.86 -18.21 -7.36
N GLN A 119 -5.33 -18.74 -8.47
CA GLN A 119 -6.03 -19.67 -9.36
C GLN A 119 -6.29 -21.05 -8.73
N ASP A 120 -6.23 -21.20 -7.41
CA ASP A 120 -6.51 -22.46 -6.74
C ASP A 120 -8.03 -22.66 -6.60
N TRP A 121 -8.55 -23.48 -7.50
CA TRP A 121 -9.93 -23.89 -7.52
C TRP A 121 -10.24 -25.10 -6.63
N HIS A 122 -9.29 -25.56 -5.81
CA HIS A 122 -9.53 -26.71 -4.94
C HIS A 122 -10.70 -26.45 -3.96
N ARG A 123 -11.59 -27.43 -3.83
CA ARG A 123 -12.71 -27.45 -2.89
C ARG A 123 -12.78 -28.82 -2.23
N ALA A 124 -13.28 -28.84 -0.99
CA ALA A 124 -13.50 -30.08 -0.27
C ALA A 124 -14.45 -31.02 -1.03
N ARG A 125 -14.16 -32.32 -0.97
CA ARG A 125 -15.03 -33.39 -1.46
C ARG A 125 -16.38 -33.35 -0.74
N ARG A 126 -17.44 -33.77 -1.43
CA ARG A 126 -18.78 -33.92 -0.87
C ARG A 126 -19.11 -35.38 -0.63
N GLY A 127 -18.85 -36.22 -1.63
CA GLY A 127 -19.33 -37.61 -1.60
C GLY A 127 -20.85 -37.69 -1.37
N CYS A 128 -21.34 -38.90 -1.06
CA CYS A 128 -22.71 -39.10 -0.60
C CYS A 128 -22.88 -40.30 0.35
N GLY A 129 -21.78 -40.77 0.94
CA GLY A 129 -21.75 -41.97 1.78
C GLY A 129 -21.90 -43.30 1.03
N LYS A 130 -22.31 -43.29 -0.25
CA LYS A 130 -22.40 -44.50 -1.08
C LYS A 130 -21.03 -44.79 -1.72
N PRO A 131 -20.43 -45.97 -1.49
CA PRO A 131 -19.05 -46.27 -1.93
C PRO A 131 -18.86 -46.35 -3.46
N ARG A 132 -19.95 -46.45 -4.23
CA ARG A 132 -19.91 -46.63 -5.69
C ARG A 132 -20.77 -45.62 -6.46
N CYS A 133 -21.07 -44.45 -5.88
CA CYS A 133 -21.75 -43.39 -6.63
C CYS A 133 -20.77 -42.73 -7.61
N SER A 134 -20.88 -43.12 -8.88
CA SER A 134 -20.01 -42.62 -9.95
C SER A 134 -20.12 -41.12 -10.16
N GLU A 135 -21.31 -40.57 -9.96
CA GLU A 135 -21.66 -39.18 -10.19
C GLU A 135 -21.06 -38.28 -9.11
N CYS A 136 -21.11 -38.70 -7.84
CA CYS A 136 -20.39 -38.02 -6.76
C CYS A 136 -18.87 -38.12 -6.91
N LYS A 137 -18.36 -39.23 -7.47
CA LYS A 137 -16.92 -39.35 -7.75
C LYS A 137 -16.48 -38.33 -8.78
N THR A 138 -17.19 -38.21 -9.91
CA THR A 138 -16.91 -37.20 -10.94
C THR A 138 -17.03 -35.79 -10.38
N LEU A 139 -18.06 -35.51 -9.56
CA LEU A 139 -18.21 -34.22 -8.90
C LEU A 139 -17.04 -33.92 -7.96
N ASP A 140 -16.61 -34.88 -7.14
CA ASP A 140 -15.48 -34.72 -6.22
C ASP A 140 -14.14 -34.53 -6.94
N GLU A 141 -13.90 -35.25 -8.04
CA GLU A 141 -12.72 -35.07 -8.91
C GLU A 141 -12.69 -33.65 -9.46
N PHE A 142 -13.84 -33.14 -9.93
CA PHE A 142 -13.97 -31.75 -10.33
C PHE A 142 -13.71 -30.80 -9.15
N LEU A 143 -14.34 -31.02 -7.99
CA LEU A 143 -14.23 -30.12 -6.83
C LEU A 143 -12.79 -30.02 -6.32
N THR A 144 -12.08 -31.13 -6.26
CA THR A 144 -10.68 -31.19 -5.80
C THR A 144 -9.67 -30.71 -6.85
N SER A 145 -10.07 -30.56 -8.10
CA SER A 145 -9.19 -29.99 -9.12
C SER A 145 -8.86 -28.53 -8.82
N SER A 146 -7.56 -28.21 -8.70
CA SER A 146 -7.09 -26.83 -8.51
C SER A 146 -7.13 -26.00 -9.79
N THR A 147 -7.25 -26.62 -10.97
CA THR A 147 -7.20 -25.91 -12.26
C THR A 147 -8.57 -25.75 -12.91
N GLN A 148 -9.55 -26.58 -12.54
CA GLN A 148 -10.89 -26.53 -13.13
C GLN A 148 -11.81 -25.64 -12.30
N SER A 149 -12.27 -24.55 -12.90
CA SER A 149 -13.29 -23.65 -12.35
C SER A 149 -14.71 -24.02 -12.76
N PHE A 150 -14.87 -24.89 -13.75
CA PHE A 150 -16.16 -25.22 -14.37
C PHE A 150 -16.18 -26.66 -14.86
N THR A 151 -17.34 -27.31 -14.78
CA THR A 151 -17.61 -28.60 -15.42
C THR A 151 -19.07 -28.71 -15.85
N GLU A 152 -19.34 -29.58 -16.82
CA GLU A 152 -20.67 -29.97 -17.25
C GLU A 152 -20.89 -31.45 -16.97
N LEU A 153 -21.98 -31.75 -16.27
CA LEU A 153 -22.37 -33.11 -15.92
C LEU A 153 -23.65 -33.47 -16.68
N ARG A 154 -23.52 -34.37 -17.65
CA ARG A 154 -24.68 -34.93 -18.35
C ARG A 154 -25.35 -35.98 -17.47
N CYS A 155 -26.54 -35.67 -16.98
CA CYS A 155 -27.21 -36.54 -16.03
C CYS A 155 -28.74 -36.39 -16.05
N LYS A 156 -29.43 -37.47 -15.68
CA LYS A 156 -30.90 -37.49 -15.55
C LYS A 156 -31.34 -36.61 -14.38
N ALA A 157 -32.58 -36.12 -14.42
CA ALA A 157 -33.13 -35.22 -13.39
C ALA A 157 -32.94 -35.71 -11.94
N GLN A 158 -33.12 -37.01 -11.69
CA GLN A 158 -32.93 -37.59 -10.34
C GLN A 158 -31.47 -37.49 -9.85
N ILE A 159 -30.50 -37.65 -10.75
CA ILE A 159 -29.08 -37.48 -10.43
C ILE A 159 -28.78 -35.99 -10.20
N GLN A 160 -29.40 -35.08 -10.97
CA GLN A 160 -29.22 -33.64 -10.76
C GLN A 160 -29.67 -33.23 -9.36
N ILE A 161 -30.87 -33.65 -8.93
CA ILE A 161 -31.38 -33.41 -7.57
C ILE A 161 -30.42 -34.00 -6.53
N HIS A 162 -29.89 -35.20 -6.78
CA HIS A 162 -28.91 -35.82 -5.90
C HIS A 162 -27.64 -34.98 -5.76
N LEU A 163 -27.01 -34.57 -6.85
CA LEU A 163 -25.78 -33.78 -6.83
C LEU A 163 -26.01 -32.38 -6.22
N ASP A 164 -27.14 -31.75 -6.54
CA ASP A 164 -27.51 -30.45 -5.98
C ASP A 164 -27.66 -30.54 -4.45
N SER A 165 -28.31 -31.59 -3.94
CA SER A 165 -28.41 -31.81 -2.48
C SER A 165 -27.05 -31.95 -1.79
N GLN A 166 -26.08 -32.63 -2.42
CA GLN A 166 -24.74 -32.80 -1.85
C GLN A 166 -23.96 -31.48 -1.85
N LEU A 167 -24.16 -30.66 -2.88
CA LEU A 167 -23.58 -29.33 -2.96
C LEU A 167 -24.18 -28.37 -1.91
N GLN A 168 -25.48 -28.49 -1.61
CA GLN A 168 -26.17 -27.63 -0.63
C GLN A 168 -25.89 -28.01 0.83
N THR A 169 -25.77 -29.30 1.14
CA THR A 169 -25.62 -29.80 2.52
C THR A 169 -24.36 -29.29 3.23
N ALA A 170 -23.33 -28.89 2.47
CA ALA A 170 -22.05 -28.48 3.03
C ALA A 170 -21.96 -27.01 3.46
N TYR A 171 -22.93 -26.14 3.11
CA TYR A 171 -22.87 -24.70 3.43
C TYR A 171 -24.25 -24.13 3.81
N PRO A 172 -24.68 -24.28 5.08
CA PRO A 172 -25.91 -23.66 5.56
C PRO A 172 -25.86 -22.11 5.58
N TRP A 173 -24.67 -21.50 5.43
CA TRP A 173 -24.50 -20.04 5.52
C TRP A 173 -23.66 -19.46 4.37
N ARG A 174 -24.36 -19.00 3.33
CA ARG A 174 -24.15 -17.69 2.64
C ARG A 174 -23.01 -17.40 1.67
N GLU A 175 -22.21 -18.35 1.22
CA GLU A 175 -21.42 -18.13 0.01
C GLU A 175 -21.65 -19.25 -0.98
N GLN A 176 -22.49 -18.99 -1.97
CA GLN A 176 -22.73 -19.90 -3.07
C GLN A 176 -21.38 -20.16 -3.75
N LEU A 177 -20.79 -21.33 -3.45
CA LEU A 177 -19.49 -21.74 -4.00
C LEU A 177 -19.63 -22.30 -5.42
N TYR A 178 -20.86 -22.46 -5.89
CA TYR A 178 -21.15 -23.01 -7.20
C TYR A 178 -22.39 -22.39 -7.86
N GLU A 179 -22.32 -22.14 -9.14
CA GLU A 179 -23.48 -21.80 -9.97
C GLU A 179 -23.95 -23.04 -10.73
N THR A 180 -25.25 -23.33 -10.65
CA THR A 180 -25.87 -24.45 -11.37
C THR A 180 -26.84 -23.93 -12.41
N THR A 181 -26.61 -24.28 -13.68
CA THR A 181 -27.59 -24.06 -14.76
C THR A 181 -28.06 -25.41 -15.27
N GLN A 182 -29.38 -25.55 -15.44
CA GLN A 182 -30.01 -26.77 -15.92
C GLN A 182 -30.60 -26.53 -17.31
N ALA A 183 -30.06 -27.21 -18.32
CA ALA A 183 -30.60 -27.16 -19.67
C ALA A 183 -30.46 -28.54 -20.32
N ARG A 184 -31.56 -29.10 -20.85
CA ARG A 184 -31.58 -30.31 -21.70
C ARG A 184 -30.78 -31.51 -21.12
N GLY A 185 -30.89 -31.78 -19.82
CA GLY A 185 -30.18 -32.91 -19.19
C GLY A 185 -28.69 -32.66 -18.89
N VAL A 186 -28.24 -31.42 -18.98
CA VAL A 186 -26.90 -30.98 -18.58
C VAL A 186 -27.01 -30.15 -17.30
N MET A 187 -26.21 -30.51 -16.30
CA MET A 187 -25.99 -29.74 -15.08
C MET A 187 -24.62 -29.09 -15.18
N THR A 188 -24.59 -27.77 -15.28
CA THR A 188 -23.35 -27.00 -15.20
C THR A 188 -22.99 -26.79 -13.73
N VAL A 189 -21.73 -26.95 -13.34
CA VAL A 189 -21.23 -26.61 -12.00
C VAL A 189 -20.02 -25.72 -12.15
N LYS A 190 -20.13 -24.47 -11.71
CA LYS A 190 -19.05 -23.47 -11.79
C LYS A 190 -18.61 -23.05 -10.40
N LYS A 191 -17.36 -23.29 -10.02
CA LYS A 191 -16.79 -22.84 -8.74
C LYS A 191 -16.74 -21.32 -8.66
N ILE A 192 -17.15 -20.80 -7.52
CA ILE A 192 -17.12 -19.37 -7.22
C ILE A 192 -15.96 -19.13 -6.23
N PRO A 193 -15.11 -18.12 -6.47
CA PRO A 193 -14.02 -17.79 -5.57
C PRO A 193 -14.53 -16.87 -4.47
N THR A 194 -15.31 -17.42 -3.54
CA THR A 194 -16.12 -16.59 -2.63
C THR A 194 -15.26 -15.80 -1.64
N GLU A 195 -14.20 -16.39 -1.10
CA GLU A 195 -13.19 -15.71 -0.28
C GLU A 195 -12.56 -14.53 -1.02
N PHE A 196 -12.07 -14.76 -2.25
CA PHE A 196 -11.54 -13.69 -3.09
C PHE A 196 -12.58 -12.60 -3.39
N ASN A 197 -13.83 -12.98 -3.70
CA ASN A 197 -14.90 -12.02 -3.96
C ASN A 197 -15.25 -11.20 -2.70
N HIS A 198 -15.18 -11.81 -1.52
CA HIS A 198 -15.34 -11.13 -0.25
C HIS A 198 -14.18 -10.14 -0.02
N GLU A 199 -12.94 -10.60 -0.13
CA GLU A 199 -11.74 -9.76 -0.03
C GLU A 199 -11.76 -8.59 -1.02
N LEU A 200 -12.19 -8.86 -2.27
CA LEU A 200 -12.32 -7.84 -3.31
C LEU A 200 -13.36 -6.79 -2.92
N ARG A 201 -14.53 -7.20 -2.43
CA ARG A 201 -15.57 -6.25 -1.94
C ARG A 201 -15.06 -5.42 -0.77
N VAL A 202 -14.37 -6.02 0.20
CA VAL A 202 -13.77 -5.31 1.33
C VAL A 202 -12.71 -4.32 0.84
N TRP A 203 -11.86 -4.74 -0.10
CA TRP A 203 -10.88 -3.86 -0.73
C TRP A 203 -11.54 -2.70 -1.49
N GLU A 204 -12.60 -2.94 -2.26
CA GLU A 204 -13.36 -1.89 -2.95
C GLU A 204 -13.97 -0.88 -1.97
N GLN A 205 -14.50 -1.34 -0.84
CA GLN A 205 -15.01 -0.45 0.21
C GLN A 205 -13.90 0.45 0.77
N ARG A 206 -12.74 -0.12 1.10
CA ARG A 206 -11.57 0.63 1.57
C ARG A 206 -11.07 1.63 0.53
N GLN A 207 -10.98 1.20 -0.73
CA GLN A 207 -10.59 2.06 -1.84
C GLN A 207 -11.56 3.25 -1.99
N ASN A 208 -12.86 2.99 -1.98
CA ASN A 208 -13.89 4.02 -2.11
C ASN A 208 -13.87 5.00 -0.94
N GLN A 209 -13.66 4.51 0.28
CA GLN A 209 -13.50 5.34 1.46
C GLN A 209 -12.27 6.25 1.34
N ALA A 210 -11.11 5.70 0.99
CA ALA A 210 -9.89 6.48 0.80
C ALA A 210 -10.03 7.54 -0.29
N LYS A 211 -10.70 7.22 -1.42
CA LYS A 211 -11.03 8.21 -2.46
C LYS A 211 -11.86 9.36 -1.90
N LYS A 212 -12.93 9.08 -1.14
CA LYS A 212 -13.76 10.11 -0.52
C LYS A 212 -12.95 11.01 0.42
N VAL A 213 -12.07 10.40 1.22
CA VAL A 213 -11.19 11.12 2.14
C VAL A 213 -10.25 12.06 1.36
N LEU A 214 -9.53 11.56 0.36
CA LEU A 214 -8.63 12.38 -0.47
C LEU A 214 -9.36 13.49 -1.24
N LEU A 215 -10.57 13.20 -1.76
CA LEU A 215 -11.40 14.19 -2.44
C LEU A 215 -11.96 15.27 -1.50
N SER A 216 -11.97 15.01 -0.18
CA SER A 216 -12.42 16.00 0.81
C SER A 216 -11.37 17.06 1.15
N PHE A 217 -10.12 16.90 0.68
CA PHE A 217 -9.10 17.95 0.78
C PHE A 217 -9.37 19.06 -0.24
N GLU A 218 -8.85 20.26 0.04
CA GLU A 218 -8.81 21.33 -0.95
C GLU A 218 -7.81 20.94 -2.06
N GLN A 219 -8.32 20.71 -3.28
CA GLN A 219 -7.58 20.04 -4.34
C GLN A 219 -6.43 20.88 -4.91
N GLY A 220 -6.56 22.21 -4.95
CA GLY A 220 -5.51 23.11 -5.41
C GLY A 220 -4.29 23.04 -4.50
N SER A 221 -4.50 23.21 -3.21
CA SER A 221 -3.49 23.12 -2.16
C SER A 221 -2.91 21.71 -2.05
N LEU A 222 -3.75 20.68 -2.20
CA LEU A 222 -3.28 19.29 -2.20
C LEU A 222 -2.33 19.03 -3.38
N LYS A 223 -2.65 19.56 -4.56
CA LYS A 223 -1.77 19.49 -5.73
C LYS A 223 -0.46 20.23 -5.50
N VAL A 224 -0.49 21.38 -4.85
CA VAL A 224 0.72 22.14 -4.49
C VAL A 224 1.63 21.34 -3.55
N VAL A 225 1.08 20.74 -2.49
CA VAL A 225 1.92 20.01 -1.52
C VAL A 225 2.44 18.68 -2.05
N LEU A 226 1.72 18.04 -2.97
CA LEU A 226 2.11 16.75 -3.55
C LEU A 226 2.99 16.90 -4.79
N GLY A 227 2.85 17.97 -5.56
CA GLY A 227 3.56 18.16 -6.83
C GLY A 227 3.33 16.99 -7.79
N ASP A 228 4.40 16.43 -8.32
CA ASP A 228 4.36 15.30 -9.27
C ASP A 228 3.73 14.03 -8.68
N ALA A 229 3.76 13.88 -7.34
CA ALA A 229 3.14 12.74 -6.66
C ALA A 229 1.61 12.83 -6.62
N PHE A 230 1.01 13.97 -6.98
CA PHE A 230 -0.44 14.17 -6.90
C PHE A 230 -1.21 13.11 -7.69
N GLY A 231 -0.83 12.85 -8.95
CA GLY A 231 -1.50 11.86 -9.79
C GLY A 231 -1.44 10.45 -9.20
N ILE A 232 -0.26 10.08 -8.67
CA ILE A 232 -0.02 8.75 -8.09
C ILE A 232 -0.87 8.57 -6.82
N ILE A 233 -0.81 9.52 -5.88
CA ILE A 233 -1.58 9.49 -4.63
C ILE A 233 -3.09 9.50 -4.91
N MET A 234 -3.57 10.34 -5.83
CA MET A 234 -5.00 10.41 -6.19
C MET A 234 -5.49 9.14 -6.90
N SER A 235 -4.59 8.39 -7.55
CA SER A 235 -4.89 7.07 -8.10
C SER A 235 -4.83 5.94 -7.06
N LEU A 236 -4.56 6.27 -5.79
CA LEU A 236 -4.35 5.35 -4.67
C LEU A 236 -3.21 4.36 -4.89
N GLN A 237 -2.16 4.80 -5.59
CA GLN A 237 -0.93 4.05 -5.75
C GLN A 237 0.09 4.47 -4.69
N THR A 238 0.89 3.52 -4.21
CA THR A 238 1.96 3.82 -3.26
C THR A 238 3.16 4.41 -3.99
N LEU A 239 3.72 5.48 -3.45
CA LEU A 239 5.00 6.02 -3.87
C LEU A 239 6.11 5.05 -3.45
N HIS A 240 6.92 4.64 -4.42
CA HIS A 240 8.19 4.00 -4.15
C HIS A 240 9.21 5.10 -3.91
N PHE A 241 9.56 5.32 -2.64
CA PHE A 241 10.74 6.10 -2.34
C PHE A 241 11.94 5.22 -2.65
N ASP A 242 12.64 5.51 -3.76
CA ASP A 242 13.92 4.91 -4.09
C ASP A 242 14.93 5.31 -3.01
N HIS A 243 14.88 4.66 -1.86
CA HIS A 243 15.92 4.74 -0.86
C HIS A 243 17.05 3.82 -1.35
N LYS A 244 17.77 4.27 -2.37
CA LYS A 244 19.11 3.75 -2.61
C LYS A 244 19.95 4.27 -1.44
N PRO A 245 20.43 3.42 -0.52
CA PRO A 245 21.41 3.87 0.45
C PRO A 245 22.66 4.11 -0.38
N THR A 246 22.92 5.36 -0.75
CA THR A 246 24.24 5.74 -1.24
C THR A 246 25.17 5.47 -0.05
N PRO A 247 26.10 4.50 -0.17
CA PRO A 247 27.12 4.33 0.86
C PRO A 247 27.81 5.68 1.00
N PRO A 248 28.14 6.15 2.21
CA PRO A 248 29.00 7.30 2.35
C PRO A 248 30.28 6.97 1.59
N GLU A 249 30.50 7.64 0.45
CA GLU A 249 31.81 7.72 -0.17
C GLU A 249 32.70 8.32 0.90
N THR A 250 33.38 7.44 1.61
CA THR A 250 34.41 7.82 2.56
C THR A 250 35.54 8.30 1.66
N PRO A 251 35.86 9.61 1.61
CA PRO A 251 37.09 10.01 0.98
C PRO A 251 38.18 9.28 1.76
N ALA A 252 38.85 8.33 1.10
CA ALA A 252 40.05 7.73 1.61
C ALA A 252 41.07 8.87 1.72
N ILE A 253 41.17 9.45 2.92
CA ILE A 253 42.27 10.36 3.24
C ILE A 253 43.49 9.46 3.35
N ASP A 254 44.28 9.44 2.28
CA ASP A 254 45.59 8.79 2.23
C ASP A 254 46.57 9.58 3.11
N VAL A 255 46.52 9.31 4.43
CA VAL A 255 47.48 9.82 5.41
C VAL A 255 48.71 8.90 5.40
N THR A 256 49.41 8.85 4.27
CA THR A 256 50.68 8.12 4.16
C THR A 256 51.71 8.89 3.32
N LYS A 257 51.89 10.18 3.64
CA LYS A 257 53.08 10.94 3.23
C LYS A 257 53.61 11.71 4.43
N ASN A 258 54.38 11.03 5.28
CA ASN A 258 55.54 11.54 6.02
C ASN A 258 55.87 10.58 7.19
N ALA A 259 56.65 9.54 6.92
CA ALA A 259 57.38 8.80 7.94
C ALA A 259 58.83 8.56 7.46
N PRO A 260 59.87 8.78 8.27
CA PRO A 260 61.27 8.58 7.91
C PRO A 260 61.66 7.09 7.83
N PRO A 261 62.82 6.75 7.22
CA PRO A 261 63.14 5.40 6.80
C PRO A 261 63.48 4.50 7.99
N GLN A 262 62.84 3.32 8.06
CA GLN A 262 63.32 2.20 8.85
C GLN A 262 63.81 1.06 7.96
N ILE A 263 64.98 0.56 8.34
CA ILE A 263 65.76 -0.53 7.76
C ILE A 263 65.27 -1.85 8.38
N THR A 264 65.49 -2.95 7.65
CA THR A 264 65.46 -4.38 8.09
C THR A 264 64.05 -5.02 8.16
N ASN A 265 63.80 -6.28 7.77
CA ASN A 265 64.60 -7.33 7.15
C ASN A 265 63.66 -8.27 6.37
N SER A 266 64.20 -8.88 5.31
CA SER A 266 63.60 -9.91 4.48
C SER A 266 63.22 -11.16 5.29
N THR A 267 62.02 -11.71 5.07
CA THR A 267 61.78 -13.16 5.21
C THR A 267 60.70 -13.60 4.22
N THR A 268 61.15 -14.45 3.31
CA THR A 268 60.47 -15.19 2.26
C THR A 268 59.45 -16.19 2.81
N SER A 269 58.25 -16.27 2.22
CA SER A 269 57.50 -17.52 2.13
C SER A 269 56.52 -17.49 0.94
N GLN A 270 56.81 -18.34 -0.05
CA GLN A 270 55.99 -18.71 -1.20
C GLN A 270 54.78 -19.56 -0.75
N GLY A 271 53.55 -19.27 -1.19
CA GLY A 271 52.86 -19.94 -2.31
C GLY A 271 51.69 -20.82 -1.79
N PRO A 272 50.82 -21.41 -2.63
CA PRO A 272 50.46 -21.09 -4.01
C PRO A 272 48.93 -20.97 -4.25
N ALA A 273 48.61 -20.68 -5.51
CA ALA A 273 47.30 -20.43 -6.11
C ALA A 273 46.44 -21.68 -6.40
N SER A 274 45.11 -21.50 -6.44
CA SER A 274 44.12 -22.15 -7.34
C SER A 274 42.70 -21.95 -6.77
N ALA A 275 41.60 -21.79 -7.51
CA ALA A 275 41.36 -21.93 -8.94
C ALA A 275 40.19 -21.04 -9.36
N ARG A 276 40.23 -20.75 -10.65
CA ARG A 276 39.29 -20.01 -11.49
C ARG A 276 38.23 -20.99 -12.01
N VAL A 277 36.94 -20.73 -11.79
CA VAL A 277 35.87 -21.29 -12.64
C VAL A 277 34.75 -20.24 -12.83
N THR A 278 34.53 -19.89 -14.08
CA THR A 278 33.32 -19.31 -14.71
C THR A 278 33.39 -19.76 -16.17
N PRO A 279 32.36 -19.63 -17.03
CA PRO A 279 30.90 -19.55 -16.84
C PRO A 279 30.17 -20.60 -17.72
N LEU A 280 28.83 -20.69 -17.64
CA LEU A 280 27.98 -21.13 -18.77
C LEU A 280 26.59 -20.51 -18.56
N ALA A 281 26.23 -19.47 -19.33
CA ALA A 281 25.40 -19.57 -20.55
C ALA A 281 23.96 -20.02 -20.22
N SER A 282 22.99 -19.11 -20.25
CA SER A 282 22.14 -18.82 -21.42
C SER A 282 20.75 -19.42 -21.23
N SER A 283 19.71 -18.60 -21.22
CA SER A 283 18.84 -18.51 -22.39
C SER A 283 17.69 -17.53 -22.15
N ASN A 284 17.66 -16.54 -23.03
CA ASN A 284 16.50 -15.75 -23.38
C ASN A 284 15.28 -16.64 -23.64
N ARG A 285 14.10 -16.17 -23.20
CA ARG A 285 12.88 -16.31 -24.00
C ARG A 285 11.98 -15.09 -23.78
N SER A 286 12.13 -14.17 -24.71
CA SER A 286 11.12 -13.19 -25.10
C SER A 286 9.88 -13.96 -25.58
N PHE A 287 8.71 -13.59 -25.09
CA PHE A 287 7.46 -13.78 -25.83
C PHE A 287 6.78 -12.43 -25.98
N VAL A 288 6.56 -12.10 -27.25
CA VAL A 288 5.95 -10.90 -27.79
C VAL A 288 4.57 -11.31 -28.32
N ASN A 289 3.58 -10.45 -28.05
CA ASN A 289 2.31 -10.22 -28.74
C ASN A 289 1.20 -11.29 -28.79
N ALA A 290 -0.01 -10.87 -28.40
CA ALA A 290 -1.20 -10.73 -29.26
C ALA A 290 -2.33 -10.03 -28.47
N SER A 291 -2.74 -8.82 -28.86
CA SER A 291 -3.96 -8.50 -29.64
C SER A 291 -5.26 -8.52 -28.82
N VAL A 292 -5.78 -7.36 -28.40
CA VAL A 292 -6.82 -6.56 -29.10
C VAL A 292 -8.13 -7.33 -29.33
N GLY A 293 -9.13 -7.04 -28.49
CA GLY A 293 -10.52 -7.44 -28.66
C GLY A 293 -11.43 -6.26 -28.33
N THR A 294 -11.82 -5.52 -29.38
CA THR A 294 -12.78 -4.42 -29.34
C THR A 294 -14.19 -4.96 -29.19
N LEU A 295 -14.91 -4.58 -28.12
CA LEU A 295 -16.35 -4.77 -28.03
C LEU A 295 -17.05 -3.47 -28.46
N LYS A 296 -17.64 -3.52 -29.66
CA LYS A 296 -18.67 -2.59 -30.12
C LYS A 296 -19.99 -3.01 -29.49
N THR A 297 -20.64 -2.11 -28.75
CA THR A 297 -22.06 -2.20 -28.46
C THR A 297 -22.78 -1.24 -29.39
N LYS A 298 -23.75 -1.76 -30.15
CA LYS A 298 -24.65 -1.00 -31.02
C LYS A 298 -26.08 -1.42 -30.66
N ILE A 299 -26.93 -0.40 -30.56
CA ILE A 299 -28.39 -0.37 -30.37
C ILE A 299 -28.82 -0.54 -28.92
#